data_AF-A0A9W9ZPY7-F1
#
_entry.id   AF-A0A9W9ZPY7-F1
#
_cell.length_a   1.000
_cell.length_b   1.000
_cell.length_c   1.000
_cell.angle_alpha   90.00
_cell.angle_beta   90.00
_cell.angle_gamma   90.00
#
_symmetry.space_group_name_H-M   'P 1'
#
loop_
_entity.id
_entity.type
_entity.pdbx_description
1 polymer ?
#
loop_
_entity_poly.entity_id
_entity_poly.type
_entity_poly.pdbx_seq_one_letter_code
_entity_poly.pdbx_strand_id
1 'polypeptide(L)'
;MNLLLTTHCLIALTVTLVQSSSLEGFRNDVEMERMYRSFLEEENLSDEPGECEVKFKKVGCYKEDGEARALSEEIFNDRKNIDWKAGKWEQFLKRLACRCAKESGEKGYSHFGLQFYGECWSDPQADKRFDRYGKANGCIGFQYKKCDDEDLDNNECVGGGNKNYVYQIVGEGGGSGSGSGFGPAR
;
A
#
# COMPACT_ATOMS: atom_id res chain seq x y z
N MET A 1 -47.37 -16.84 29.85
CA MET A 1 -47.38 -15.94 28.67
C MET A 1 -46.17 -16.30 27.82
N ASN A 2 -46.45 -16.94 26.68
CA ASN A 2 -45.67 -17.07 25.43
C ASN A 2 -44.47 -16.10 25.30
N LEU A 3 -43.36 -16.39 24.58
CA LEU A 3 -42.91 -17.48 23.71
C LEU A 3 -41.55 -16.99 23.19
N LEU A 4 -40.46 -17.77 23.25
CA LEU A 4 -39.36 -17.72 22.27
C LEU A 4 -38.40 -18.89 22.52
N LEU A 5 -38.84 -20.08 22.12
CA LEU A 5 -37.91 -21.11 21.61
C LEU A 5 -37.40 -20.60 20.27
N THR A 6 -36.13 -20.24 20.16
CA THR A 6 -35.51 -20.04 18.84
C THR A 6 -34.10 -20.64 18.80
N THR A 7 -33.91 -21.42 17.75
CA THR A 7 -32.68 -21.99 17.17
C THR A 7 -31.91 -23.06 17.95
N HIS A 8 -31.52 -22.87 19.21
CA HIS A 8 -30.62 -23.86 19.85
C HIS A 8 -31.32 -25.18 20.23
N CYS A 9 -32.62 -25.13 20.54
CA CYS A 9 -33.38 -26.32 20.95
C CYS A 9 -33.91 -27.15 19.76
N LEU A 10 -34.13 -26.52 18.59
CA LEU A 10 -34.54 -27.24 17.37
C LEU A 10 -33.38 -28.07 16.81
N ILE A 11 -32.14 -27.56 16.85
CA ILE A 11 -30.95 -28.30 16.40
C ILE A 11 -30.77 -29.56 17.25
N ALA A 12 -30.92 -29.46 18.57
CA ALA A 12 -30.78 -30.61 19.47
C ALA A 12 -31.85 -31.70 19.26
N LEU A 13 -33.10 -31.32 18.95
CA LEU A 13 -34.17 -32.28 18.63
C LEU A 13 -34.03 -32.91 17.24
N THR A 14 -33.47 -32.18 16.27
CA THR A 14 -33.13 -32.79 14.96
C THR A 14 -31.95 -33.75 15.06
N VAL A 15 -30.98 -33.50 15.95
CA VAL A 15 -29.81 -34.38 16.12
C VAL A 15 -30.18 -35.69 16.84
N THR A 16 -31.13 -35.68 17.78
CA THR A 16 -31.53 -36.91 18.50
C THR A 16 -32.52 -37.78 17.72
N LEU A 17 -33.32 -37.22 16.81
CA LEU A 17 -34.25 -38.00 15.98
C LEU A 17 -33.60 -38.64 14.74
N VAL A 18 -32.39 -38.25 14.35
CA VAL A 18 -31.63 -38.91 13.25
C VAL A 18 -30.87 -40.16 13.73
N GLN A 19 -30.88 -40.48 15.03
CA GLN A 19 -30.17 -41.64 15.58
C GLN A 19 -30.93 -42.97 15.55
N SER A 20 -32.11 -43.07 14.94
CA SER A 20 -32.75 -44.37 14.75
C SER A 20 -33.21 -44.59 13.32
N SER A 21 -32.48 -45.49 12.65
CA SER A 21 -32.82 -46.21 11.42
C SER A 21 -32.71 -45.47 10.07
N SER A 22 -31.72 -45.91 9.30
CA SER A 22 -31.64 -45.85 7.83
C SER A 22 -31.24 -44.52 7.21
N LEU A 23 -29.92 -44.33 7.02
CA LEU A 23 -29.35 -43.97 5.72
C LEU A 23 -27.84 -44.25 5.77
N GLU A 24 -27.44 -45.16 4.91
CA GLU A 24 -26.06 -45.43 4.54
C GLU A 24 -25.40 -44.14 4.06
N GLY A 25 -24.19 -43.84 4.53
CA GLY A 25 -23.35 -42.77 3.97
C GLY A 25 -22.74 -41.84 5.01
N PHE A 26 -21.65 -42.31 5.62
CA PHE A 26 -20.64 -41.44 6.23
C PHE A 26 -20.22 -40.36 5.21
N ARG A 27 -20.65 -39.10 5.37
CA ARG A 27 -20.00 -37.96 4.71
C ARG A 27 -19.07 -37.35 5.74
N ASN A 28 -17.84 -37.87 5.73
CA ASN A 28 -16.77 -37.59 6.68
C ASN A 28 -16.72 -36.10 7.07
N ASP A 29 -16.72 -35.81 8.37
CA ASP A 29 -16.54 -34.48 8.98
C ASP A 29 -15.34 -33.70 8.39
N VAL A 30 -14.37 -34.43 7.84
CA VAL A 30 -13.21 -33.95 7.09
C VAL A 30 -13.57 -33.06 5.89
N GLU A 31 -14.67 -33.32 5.18
CA GLU A 31 -15.05 -32.55 3.99
C GLU A 31 -15.64 -31.17 4.35
N MET A 32 -16.42 -31.11 5.45
CA MET A 32 -16.94 -29.86 5.98
C MET A 32 -15.82 -29.01 6.60
N GLU A 33 -14.90 -29.64 7.32
CA GLU A 33 -13.68 -28.98 7.81
C GLU A 33 -12.79 -28.50 6.67
N ARG A 34 -12.69 -29.25 5.56
CA ARG A 34 -11.93 -28.84 4.38
C ARG A 34 -12.56 -27.64 3.66
N MET A 35 -13.89 -27.63 3.54
CA MET A 35 -14.65 -26.52 2.95
C MET A 35 -14.58 -25.27 3.85
N TYR A 36 -14.66 -25.44 5.17
CA TYR A 36 -14.51 -24.34 6.13
C TYR A 36 -13.07 -23.82 6.15
N ARG A 37 -12.06 -24.70 6.10
CA ARG A 37 -10.65 -24.31 5.94
C ARG A 37 -10.37 -23.61 4.61
N SER A 38 -10.95 -24.06 3.49
CA SER A 38 -10.79 -23.34 2.21
C SER A 38 -11.43 -21.95 2.25
N PHE A 39 -12.56 -21.80 2.96
CA PHE A 39 -13.20 -20.50 3.16
C PHE A 39 -12.38 -19.57 4.08
N LEU A 40 -11.71 -20.13 5.10
CA LEU A 40 -10.81 -19.40 6.01
C LEU A 40 -9.42 -19.11 5.43
N GLU A 41 -8.98 -19.86 4.42
CA GLU A 41 -7.76 -19.60 3.66
C GLU A 41 -7.96 -18.47 2.63
N GLU A 42 -9.17 -18.31 2.07
CA GLU A 42 -9.51 -17.16 1.22
C GLU A 42 -9.60 -15.84 2.01
N GLU A 43 -9.97 -15.88 3.30
CA GLU A 43 -9.92 -14.69 4.18
C GLU A 43 -8.50 -14.38 4.73
N ASN A 44 -7.57 -15.34 4.71
CA ASN A 44 -6.17 -15.16 5.12
C ASN A 44 -5.19 -14.96 3.95
N LEU A 45 -5.68 -14.98 2.71
CA LEU A 45 -4.87 -14.68 1.53
C LEU A 45 -5.08 -13.20 1.16
N SER A 46 -4.11 -12.37 1.57
CA SER A 46 -3.87 -10.96 1.17
C SER A 46 -4.36 -9.83 2.09
N ASP A 47 -4.23 -9.97 3.40
CA ASP A 47 -4.20 -8.78 4.30
C ASP A 47 -2.80 -8.13 4.40
N GLU A 48 -1.77 -8.77 3.82
CA GLU A 48 -0.48 -8.14 3.58
C GLU A 48 -0.49 -7.39 2.24
N PRO A 49 -0.11 -6.10 2.20
CA PRO A 49 0.00 -5.38 0.94
C PRO A 49 0.99 -6.13 0.05
N GLY A 50 0.52 -6.60 -1.10
CA GLY A 50 1.36 -7.25 -2.10
C GLY A 50 2.55 -6.37 -2.48
N GLU A 51 3.63 -7.00 -2.96
CA GLU A 51 4.78 -6.26 -3.46
C GLU A 51 4.35 -5.24 -4.53
N CYS A 52 4.93 -4.04 -4.50
CA CYS A 52 4.63 -3.03 -5.50
C CYS A 52 5.10 -3.48 -6.90
N GLU A 53 4.21 -3.32 -7.89
CA GLU A 53 4.51 -3.55 -9.32
C GLU A 53 5.68 -2.69 -9.81
N VAL A 54 5.78 -1.46 -9.29
CA VAL A 54 6.84 -0.51 -9.65
C VAL A 54 7.96 -0.59 -8.63
N LYS A 55 9.17 -0.87 -9.10
CA LYS A 55 10.37 -0.82 -8.26
C LYS A 55 10.81 0.63 -8.04
N PHE A 56 11.12 0.97 -6.80
CA PHE A 56 11.65 2.27 -6.42
C PHE A 56 12.60 2.11 -5.24
N LYS A 57 13.46 3.11 -5.02
CA LYS A 57 14.42 3.13 -3.92
C LYS A 57 14.32 4.42 -3.11
N LYS A 58 14.63 4.32 -1.83
CA LYS A 58 14.72 5.45 -0.90
C LYS A 58 15.84 6.40 -1.32
N VAL A 59 15.58 7.71 -1.25
CA VAL A 59 16.56 8.79 -1.51
C VAL A 59 16.77 9.66 -0.27
N GLY A 60 15.71 9.84 0.52
CA GLY A 60 15.79 10.43 1.85
C GLY A 60 14.85 11.61 2.07
N CYS A 61 15.02 12.28 3.21
CA CYS A 61 14.17 13.38 3.67
C CYS A 61 14.72 14.75 3.21
N TYR A 62 13.90 15.56 2.53
CA TYR A 62 14.28 16.87 1.99
C TYR A 62 13.28 17.95 2.38
N LYS A 63 13.77 19.18 2.55
CA LYS A 63 12.92 20.34 2.86
C LYS A 63 12.07 20.68 1.65
N GLU A 64 10.88 21.20 1.91
CA GLU A 64 9.97 21.69 0.88
C GLU A 64 9.42 23.07 1.28
N ASP A 65 9.22 23.91 0.28
CA ASP A 65 8.59 25.22 0.39
C ASP A 65 7.20 25.17 -0.25
N GLY A 66 6.16 25.54 0.51
CA GLY A 66 4.78 25.45 0.03
C GLY A 66 4.43 26.43 -1.11
N GLU A 67 5.13 27.56 -1.20
CA GLU A 67 4.89 28.59 -2.22
C GLU A 67 5.76 28.35 -3.46
N ALA A 68 7.01 27.93 -3.26
CA ALA A 68 8.02 27.78 -4.31
C ALA A 68 8.47 26.32 -4.50
N ARG A 69 7.52 25.38 -4.49
CA ARG A 69 7.77 23.93 -4.41
C ARG A 69 8.94 23.38 -5.23
N ALA A 70 9.73 22.52 -4.60
CA ALA A 70 10.74 21.68 -5.22
C ALA A 70 10.09 20.66 -6.15
N LEU A 71 9.07 19.94 -5.67
CA LEU A 71 8.21 19.08 -6.48
C LEU A 71 6.88 19.79 -6.76
N SER A 72 6.67 20.22 -8.01
CA SER A 72 5.63 21.19 -8.34
C SER A 72 4.26 20.59 -8.63
N GLU A 73 4.16 19.28 -8.90
CA GLU A 73 2.90 18.63 -9.24
C GLU A 73 2.41 17.74 -8.08
N GLU A 74 1.22 18.04 -7.58
CA GLU A 74 0.48 17.13 -6.70
C GLU A 74 -0.18 16.07 -7.57
N ILE A 75 0.28 14.83 -7.45
CA ILE A 75 -0.29 13.72 -8.21
C ILE A 75 -1.63 13.31 -7.59
N PHE A 76 -1.68 13.18 -6.26
CA PHE A 76 -2.92 12.95 -5.52
C PHE A 76 -2.76 13.27 -4.02
N ASN A 77 -3.91 13.36 -3.32
CA ASN A 77 -4.01 13.63 -1.89
C ASN A 77 -4.89 12.62 -1.16
N ASP A 78 -4.28 11.77 -0.34
CA ASP A 78 -4.97 10.75 0.48
C ASP A 78 -4.95 11.08 1.97
N ARG A 79 -4.68 12.33 2.36
CA ARG A 79 -4.58 12.72 3.79
C ARG A 79 -5.83 12.44 4.60
N LYS A 80 -7.01 12.53 3.98
CA LYS A 80 -8.29 12.24 4.63
C LYS A 80 -8.52 10.74 4.82
N ASN A 81 -7.74 9.91 4.13
CA ASN A 81 -7.87 8.45 4.10
C ASN A 81 -6.85 7.74 5.00
N ILE A 82 -6.07 8.50 5.79
CA ILE A 82 -5.07 7.94 6.70
C ILE A 82 -5.78 7.26 7.87
N ASP A 83 -5.52 5.97 8.03
CA ASP A 83 -5.85 5.21 9.24
C ASP A 83 -4.61 5.14 10.14
N TRP A 84 -4.67 5.83 11.28
CA TRP A 84 -3.58 5.94 12.26
C TRP A 84 -3.52 4.73 13.22
N LYS A 85 -4.33 3.69 13.02
CA LYS A 85 -4.22 2.47 13.80
C LYS A 85 -2.95 1.71 13.39
N ALA A 86 -2.20 1.18 14.36
CA ALA A 86 -1.07 0.31 14.10
C ALA A 86 -1.49 -0.88 13.21
N GLY A 87 -0.63 -1.25 12.26
CA GLY A 87 -0.91 -2.18 11.17
C GLY A 87 -1.59 -1.49 9.97
N LYS A 88 -2.60 -0.65 10.21
CA LYS A 88 -3.30 0.08 9.14
C LYS A 88 -2.48 1.25 8.61
N TRP A 89 -1.70 1.90 9.46
CA TRP A 89 -0.72 2.92 9.07
C TRP A 89 0.34 2.35 8.11
N GLU A 90 0.94 1.22 8.46
CA GLU A 90 1.96 0.56 7.65
C GLU A 90 1.39 0.08 6.31
N GLN A 91 0.20 -0.52 6.32
CA GLN A 91 -0.54 -0.90 5.11
C GLN A 91 -0.89 0.31 4.25
N PHE A 92 -1.28 1.43 4.85
CA PHE A 92 -1.53 2.68 4.15
C PHE A 92 -0.26 3.22 3.50
N LEU A 93 0.85 3.26 4.24
CA LEU A 93 2.10 3.84 3.75
C LEU A 93 2.71 3.03 2.60
N LYS A 94 2.66 1.69 2.66
CA LYS A 94 3.01 0.79 1.54
C LYS A 94 2.22 1.12 0.28
N ARG A 95 0.89 1.22 0.40
CA ARG A 95 -0.01 1.53 -0.71
C ARG A 95 0.22 2.95 -1.26
N LEU A 96 0.42 3.92 -0.37
CA LEU A 96 0.69 5.31 -0.73
C LEU A 96 1.96 5.42 -1.60
N ALA A 97 3.07 4.83 -1.15
CA ALA A 97 4.33 4.85 -1.88
C ALA A 97 4.20 4.15 -3.23
N CYS A 98 3.59 2.96 -3.27
CA CYS A 98 3.43 2.20 -4.49
C CYS A 98 2.59 2.94 -5.54
N ARG A 99 1.43 3.47 -5.12
CA ARG A 99 0.56 4.25 -6.01
C ARG A 99 1.26 5.50 -6.52
N CYS A 100 2.01 6.18 -5.65
CA CYS A 100 2.77 7.37 -6.02
C CYS A 100 3.88 7.06 -7.03
N ALA A 101 4.58 5.93 -6.86
CA ALA A 101 5.57 5.44 -7.82
C ALA A 101 4.94 5.15 -9.18
N LYS A 102 3.80 4.46 -9.21
CA LYS A 102 3.08 4.13 -10.43
C LYS A 102 2.60 5.36 -11.18
N GLU A 103 1.84 6.24 -10.54
CA GLU A 103 1.25 7.40 -11.21
C GLU A 103 2.32 8.43 -11.63
N SER A 104 3.41 8.58 -10.86
CA SER A 104 4.55 9.42 -11.27
C SER A 104 5.32 8.80 -12.45
N GLY A 105 5.50 7.47 -12.43
CA GLY A 105 6.16 6.74 -13.53
C GLY A 105 5.36 6.78 -14.83
N GLU A 106 4.03 6.67 -14.77
CA GLU A 106 3.12 6.81 -15.92
C GLU A 106 3.21 8.21 -16.56
N LYS A 107 3.54 9.24 -15.78
CA LYS A 107 3.83 10.59 -16.26
C LYS A 107 5.26 10.77 -16.81
N GLY A 108 6.10 9.75 -16.70
CA GLY A 108 7.51 9.80 -17.11
C GLY A 108 8.43 10.50 -16.11
N TYR A 109 7.99 10.66 -14.85
CA TYR A 109 8.79 11.32 -13.82
C TYR A 109 9.73 10.33 -13.14
N SER A 110 10.96 10.77 -12.85
CA SER A 110 12.03 9.90 -12.35
C SER A 110 12.00 9.70 -10.83
N HIS A 111 11.38 10.64 -10.11
CA HIS A 111 11.31 10.65 -8.64
C HIS A 111 9.92 11.07 -8.18
N PHE A 112 9.56 10.68 -6.97
CA PHE A 112 8.37 11.15 -6.28
C PHE A 112 8.67 11.44 -4.82
N GLY A 113 7.86 12.30 -4.21
CA GLY A 113 7.94 12.69 -2.82
C GLY A 113 6.63 12.42 -2.10
N LEU A 114 6.72 11.86 -0.90
CA LEU A 114 5.58 11.73 -0.01
C LEU A 114 5.61 12.85 1.03
N GLN A 115 4.53 13.63 1.12
CA GLN A 115 4.39 14.79 2.01
C GLN A 115 3.15 14.67 2.89
N PHE A 116 3.13 15.41 4.00
CA PHE A 116 1.96 15.55 4.88
C PHE A 116 1.30 14.20 5.24
N TYR A 117 2.12 13.16 5.37
CA TYR A 117 1.71 11.80 5.71
C TYR A 117 0.77 11.10 4.72
N GLY A 118 0.41 11.73 3.60
CA GLY A 118 -0.63 11.19 2.70
C GLY A 118 -0.72 11.85 1.33
N GLU A 119 0.19 12.75 0.97
CA GLU A 119 0.22 13.40 -0.34
C GLU A 119 1.32 12.81 -1.20
N CYS A 120 1.05 12.73 -2.50
CA CYS A 120 2.01 12.33 -3.52
C CYS A 120 2.38 13.54 -4.37
N TRP A 121 3.67 13.84 -4.45
CA TRP A 121 4.22 14.94 -5.21
C TRP A 121 5.30 14.47 -6.17
N SER A 122 5.40 15.10 -7.34
CA SER A 122 6.47 14.84 -8.30
C SER A 122 6.72 16.06 -9.20
N ASP A 123 7.59 15.92 -10.20
CA ASP A 123 7.96 16.97 -11.14
C ASP A 123 8.61 16.35 -12.39
N PRO A 124 8.42 16.94 -13.59
CA PRO A 124 9.14 16.52 -14.80
C PRO A 124 10.67 16.54 -14.66
N GLN A 125 11.21 17.36 -13.77
CA GLN A 125 12.64 17.47 -13.46
C GLN A 125 12.91 17.11 -12.00
N ALA A 126 12.15 16.17 -11.44
CA ALA A 126 12.24 15.83 -10.03
C ALA A 126 13.68 15.46 -9.61
N ASP A 127 14.43 14.73 -10.46
CA ASP A 127 15.84 14.36 -10.26
C ASP A 127 16.80 15.54 -10.01
N LYS A 128 16.44 16.74 -10.47
CA LYS A 128 17.26 17.95 -10.36
C LYS A 128 16.75 18.92 -9.31
N ARG A 129 15.55 18.70 -8.79
CA ARG A 129 14.81 19.69 -8.00
C ARG A 129 14.47 19.23 -6.60
N PHE A 130 14.35 17.93 -6.36
CA PHE A 130 13.86 17.40 -5.08
C PHE A 130 14.66 17.89 -3.86
N ASP A 131 15.94 18.22 -4.04
CA ASP A 131 16.86 18.65 -2.98
C ASP A 131 17.15 20.16 -2.99
N ARG A 132 16.39 20.95 -3.77
CA ARG A 132 16.60 22.41 -3.91
C ARG A 132 16.76 23.16 -2.58
N TYR A 133 16.06 22.71 -1.53
CA TYR A 133 16.09 23.32 -0.19
C TYR A 133 16.98 22.57 0.81
N GLY A 134 17.68 21.53 0.36
CA GLY A 134 18.57 20.70 1.16
C GLY A 134 17.85 19.64 2.00
N LYS A 135 18.65 18.83 2.71
CA LYS A 135 18.19 17.74 3.56
C LYS A 135 17.32 18.25 4.72
N ALA A 136 16.32 17.46 5.08
CA ALA A 136 15.47 17.64 6.24
C ALA A 136 15.64 16.49 7.24
N ASN A 137 15.14 16.69 8.45
CA ASN A 137 15.03 15.66 9.48
C ASN A 137 13.57 15.41 9.85
N GLY A 138 13.31 14.26 10.48
CA GLY A 138 12.00 13.93 11.04
C GLY A 138 10.95 13.61 9.98
N CYS A 139 11.36 13.01 8.86
CA CYS A 139 10.47 12.10 8.14
C CYS A 139 10.30 10.83 8.97
N ILE A 140 9.15 10.19 8.87
CA ILE A 140 8.79 9.00 9.66
C ILE A 140 8.41 7.85 8.74
N GLY A 141 8.45 6.64 9.26
CA GLY A 141 8.00 5.44 8.56
C GLY A 141 7.11 4.58 9.45
N PHE A 142 7.36 3.27 9.41
CA PHE A 142 6.58 2.28 10.16
C PHE A 142 6.71 2.51 11.66
N GLN A 143 5.65 2.17 12.40
CA GLN A 143 5.55 2.37 13.85
C GLN A 143 5.81 3.83 14.28
N TYR A 144 5.62 4.79 13.37
CA TYR A 144 5.89 6.22 13.59
C TYR A 144 7.35 6.55 13.92
N LYS A 145 8.28 5.62 13.63
CA LYS A 145 9.70 5.81 13.91
C LYS A 145 10.30 6.78 12.91
N LYS A 146 11.40 7.43 13.33
CA LYS A 146 12.25 8.20 12.41
C LYS A 146 12.63 7.29 11.24
N CYS A 147 12.48 7.80 10.02
CA CYS A 147 12.86 7.03 8.84
C CYS A 147 14.35 6.71 8.86
N ASP A 148 14.66 5.46 8.51
CA ASP A 148 15.99 4.96 8.27
C ASP A 148 16.13 4.62 6.77
N ASP A 149 17.06 5.33 6.12
CA ASP A 149 17.32 5.21 4.69
C ASP A 149 18.04 3.88 4.36
N GLU A 150 18.68 3.25 5.35
CA GLU A 150 19.45 2.00 5.22
C GLU A 150 18.67 0.76 5.69
N ASP A 151 17.42 0.94 6.12
CA ASP A 151 16.60 -0.12 6.71
C ASP A 151 16.43 -1.32 5.76
N LEU A 152 16.93 -2.47 6.22
CA LEU A 152 16.90 -3.76 5.53
C LEU A 152 15.47 -4.32 5.41
N ASP A 153 14.55 -3.90 6.28
CA ASP A 153 13.15 -4.30 6.23
C ASP A 153 12.38 -3.58 5.10
N ASN A 154 13.06 -2.69 4.36
CA ASN A 154 12.54 -1.92 3.23
C ASN A 154 11.27 -1.11 3.58
N ASN A 155 11.13 -0.70 4.85
CA ASN A 155 9.98 0.07 5.31
C ASN A 155 9.90 1.41 4.58
N GLU A 156 8.69 1.76 4.12
CA GLU A 156 8.40 3.05 3.52
C GLU A 156 8.36 4.17 4.56
N CYS A 157 8.51 5.39 4.06
CA CYS A 157 8.75 6.61 4.79
C CYS A 157 8.02 7.77 4.11
N VAL A 158 7.68 8.78 4.91
CA VAL A 158 6.92 9.94 4.47
C VAL A 158 7.34 11.19 5.24
N GLY A 159 7.26 12.32 4.56
CA GLY A 159 7.50 13.62 5.15
C GLY A 159 6.27 14.16 5.90
N GLY A 160 6.53 14.95 6.93
CA GLY A 160 5.50 15.80 7.55
C GLY A 160 5.25 17.08 6.73
N GLY A 161 4.77 18.13 7.39
CA GLY A 161 4.63 19.43 6.72
C GLY A 161 5.98 20.04 6.33
N ASN A 162 6.03 20.66 5.15
CA ASN A 162 7.21 21.33 4.57
C ASN A 162 8.44 20.42 4.37
N LYS A 163 8.21 19.12 4.14
CA LYS A 163 9.28 18.17 3.81
C LYS A 163 8.73 17.01 3.01
N ASN A 164 9.43 16.61 1.95
CA ASN A 164 9.15 15.39 1.21
C ASN A 164 10.09 14.29 1.69
N TYR A 165 9.59 13.07 1.87
CA TYR A 165 10.45 11.91 1.77
C TYR A 165 10.49 11.45 0.32
N VAL A 166 11.67 11.45 -0.29
CA VAL A 166 11.85 11.28 -1.73
C VAL A 166 12.29 9.86 -2.06
N TYR A 167 11.73 9.36 -3.15
CA TYR A 167 12.02 8.07 -3.76
C TYR A 167 12.43 8.25 -5.22
N GLN A 168 13.30 7.38 -5.70
CA GLN A 168 13.66 7.26 -7.11
C GLN A 168 12.97 6.03 -7.70
N ILE A 169 12.25 6.21 -8.81
CA ILE A 169 11.67 5.10 -9.56
C ILE A 169 12.79 4.40 -10.33
N VAL A 170 12.88 3.07 -10.17
CA VAL A 170 13.85 2.24 -10.86
C VAL A 170 13.15 1.59 -12.04
N GLY A 171 13.49 1.99 -13.26
CA GLY A 171 12.93 1.36 -14.46
C GLY A 171 13.35 -0.10 -14.53
N GLU A 172 12.41 -0.99 -14.88
CA GLU A 172 12.76 -2.34 -15.32
C GLU A 172 13.42 -2.22 -16.70
N GLY A 173 14.76 -2.25 -16.77
CA GLY A 173 15.48 -2.50 -18.02
C GLY A 173 15.19 -1.57 -19.22
N GLY A 174 14.74 -0.34 -18.98
CA GLY A 174 14.53 0.66 -20.03
C GLY A 174 15.84 1.32 -20.44
N GLY A 175 16.55 0.70 -21.37
CA GLY A 175 17.73 1.28 -22.00
C GLY A 175 17.45 2.69 -22.54
N SER A 176 18.48 3.53 -22.43
CA SER A 176 18.61 4.84 -23.05
C SER A 176 17.90 4.96 -24.40
N GLY A 177 16.70 5.54 -24.39
CA GLY A 177 16.08 6.10 -25.59
C GLY A 177 16.82 7.38 -25.95
N SER A 178 17.96 7.24 -26.64
CA SER A 178 18.55 8.33 -27.40
C SER A 178 17.52 8.74 -28.46
N GLY A 179 16.79 9.83 -28.20
CA GLY A 179 15.97 10.51 -29.19
C GLY A 179 16.84 11.24 -30.20
N SER A 180 17.59 10.50 -31.03
CA SER A 180 18.07 10.98 -32.32
C SER A 180 16.94 10.75 -33.34
N GLY A 181 16.30 11.82 -33.78
CA GLY A 181 15.16 11.78 -34.69
C GLY A 181 15.00 13.11 -35.40
N PHE A 182 15.68 13.20 -36.53
CA PHE A 182 15.66 14.28 -37.52
C PHE A 182 14.24 14.70 -37.96
N GLY A 183 14.02 16.00 -38.14
CA GLY A 183 12.86 16.59 -38.83
C GLY A 183 13.26 17.92 -39.50
N PRO A 184 12.70 18.27 -40.66
CA PRO A 184 13.47 18.86 -41.76
C PRO A 184 13.72 20.36 -41.62
N ALA A 185 14.79 20.78 -42.28
CA ALA A 185 15.02 22.18 -42.64
C ALA A 185 13.80 22.76 -43.36
N ARG A 186 13.37 23.93 -42.88
CA ARG A 186 12.67 24.95 -43.67
C ARG A 186 13.27 26.30 -43.32
#